data_AF-A0A0K1Q1R9-F1
#
_entry.id   AF-A0A0K1Q1R9-F1
#
_cell.length_a   1.000
_cell.length_b   1.000
_cell.length_c   1.000
_cell.angle_alpha   90.00
_cell.angle_beta   90.00
_cell.angle_gamma   90.00
#
_symmetry.space_group_name_H-M   'P 1'
#
loop_
_entity.id
_entity.type
_entity.pdbx_description
1 polymer ?
#
loop_
_entity_poly.entity_id
_entity_poly.type
_entity_poly.pdbx_seq_one_letter_code
_entity_poly.pdbx_strand_id
1 'polypeptide(L)'
;MVVSRIGRALGLALVVVAFVVGVVGVTACRKSPEGVAVDETPPTVTETSAGLLLTWVDDKGEFHVEQKVESVPATAREMVRVVDPSREEPSGGRLFLVDLRNSGADGHYPVRVASREEFEKLAVSRRAAHGGVLSPQAAPTGSAAEAARSPVVIYGASWCGPCHQAQAFFKRKGVAFVEKDIEQDSGAAREMRAKLSKVGMRGGSIPVIDVRGKILVGFDEGAIERALAVVN
;
A
#
# COMPACT_ATOMS: atom_id res chain seq x y z
N MET A 1 -18.95 59.82 -40.99
CA MET A 1 -18.73 61.06 -40.22
C MET A 1 -19.85 61.17 -39.18
N VAL A 2 -19.49 61.40 -37.90
CA VAL A 2 -20.34 61.89 -36.77
C VAL A 2 -21.42 60.90 -36.26
N VAL A 3 -21.20 60.13 -35.17
CA VAL A 3 -21.22 60.43 -33.71
C VAL A 3 -22.60 60.81 -33.14
N SER A 4 -23.15 59.99 -32.22
CA SER A 4 -23.83 60.40 -30.94
C SER A 4 -24.47 59.18 -30.24
N ARG A 5 -23.93 58.69 -29.10
CA ARG A 5 -24.24 59.03 -27.68
C ARG A 5 -25.68 58.69 -27.24
N ILE A 6 -25.87 57.59 -26.49
CA ILE A 6 -26.05 57.50 -25.02
C ILE A 6 -27.36 58.12 -24.51
N GLY A 7 -28.22 57.27 -23.91
CA GLY A 7 -29.33 57.66 -23.04
C GLY A 7 -29.90 56.46 -22.27
N ARG A 8 -29.59 56.38 -20.98
CA ARG A 8 -30.08 55.39 -19.98
C ARG A 8 -31.50 55.74 -19.52
N ALA A 9 -32.30 54.75 -19.13
CA ALA A 9 -33.16 54.69 -17.92
C ALA A 9 -34.29 53.66 -18.14
N LEU A 10 -34.34 52.56 -17.37
CA LEU A 10 -35.01 52.42 -16.06
C LEU A 10 -36.49 52.03 -16.22
N GLY A 11 -36.85 50.81 -15.81
CA GLY A 11 -38.24 50.35 -15.84
C GLY A 11 -38.40 48.87 -15.48
N LEU A 12 -38.21 48.58 -14.20
CA LEU A 12 -38.49 47.30 -13.54
C LEU A 12 -39.98 46.93 -13.71
N ALA A 13 -40.30 45.81 -14.36
CA ALA A 13 -41.63 45.21 -14.31
C ALA A 13 -41.51 43.69 -14.15
N LEU A 14 -41.82 43.27 -12.93
CA LEU A 14 -41.81 41.93 -12.40
C LEU A 14 -43.04 41.18 -12.93
N VAL A 15 -42.85 40.19 -13.79
CA VAL A 15 -43.92 39.24 -14.15
C VAL A 15 -43.42 37.83 -13.83
N VAL A 16 -43.86 37.34 -12.67
CA VAL A 16 -43.69 35.97 -12.21
C VAL A 16 -44.61 35.08 -13.06
N VAL A 17 -44.05 34.30 -13.97
CA VAL A 17 -44.77 33.19 -14.63
C VAL A 17 -44.26 31.90 -14.02
N ALA A 18 -45.08 31.29 -13.17
CA ALA A 18 -44.86 29.98 -12.61
C ALA A 18 -45.06 28.91 -13.70
N PHE A 19 -43.96 28.35 -14.21
CA PHE A 19 -43.98 27.20 -15.13
C PHE A 19 -43.74 25.92 -14.33
N VAL A 20 -44.79 25.13 -14.17
CA VAL A 20 -44.78 23.85 -13.46
C VAL A 20 -44.16 22.78 -14.36
N VAL A 21 -42.97 22.33 -13.94
CA VAL A 21 -42.42 20.96 -13.91
C VAL A 21 -42.90 19.96 -14.98
N GLY A 22 -41.95 19.48 -15.78
CA GLY A 22 -42.07 18.29 -16.61
C GLY A 22 -40.74 17.84 -17.24
N VAL A 23 -39.71 17.58 -16.43
CA VAL A 23 -38.45 16.99 -16.91
C VAL A 23 -38.52 15.47 -16.73
N VAL A 24 -38.87 14.76 -17.81
CA VAL A 24 -38.76 13.30 -17.91
C VAL A 24 -37.29 12.97 -18.16
N GLY A 25 -36.54 12.74 -17.09
CA GLY A 25 -35.17 12.23 -17.15
C GLY A 25 -35.18 10.72 -17.41
N VAL A 26 -34.80 10.29 -18.61
CA VAL A 26 -34.52 8.88 -18.91
C VAL A 26 -33.12 8.55 -18.38
N THR A 27 -33.04 8.18 -17.11
CA THR A 27 -31.87 7.57 -16.49
C THR A 27 -31.77 6.12 -16.95
N ALA A 28 -31.09 5.90 -18.08
CA ALA A 28 -30.70 4.54 -18.48
C ALA A 28 -29.62 4.04 -17.51
N CYS A 29 -30.06 3.22 -16.54
CA CYS A 29 -29.24 2.49 -15.58
C CYS A 29 -28.14 1.69 -16.30
N ARG A 30 -26.89 2.13 -16.14
CA ARG A 30 -25.73 1.29 -16.47
C ARG A 30 -25.57 0.29 -15.31
N LYS A 31 -26.20 -0.88 -15.45
CA LYS A 31 -26.10 -2.00 -14.52
C LYS A 31 -24.64 -2.46 -14.47
N SER A 32 -23.92 -2.07 -13.42
CA SER A 32 -22.59 -2.65 -13.11
C SER A 32 -22.78 -4.12 -12.76
N PRO A 33 -21.87 -5.01 -13.22
CA PRO A 33 -21.93 -6.41 -12.85
C PRO A 33 -21.69 -6.53 -11.34
N GLU A 34 -22.58 -7.26 -10.67
CA GLU A 34 -22.40 -7.74 -9.30
C GLU A 34 -21.03 -8.41 -9.18
N GLY A 35 -20.08 -7.68 -8.60
CA GLY A 35 -18.87 -8.27 -8.05
C GLY A 35 -19.26 -9.00 -6.77
N VAL A 36 -18.75 -10.22 -6.62
CA VAL A 36 -18.84 -11.01 -5.39
C VAL A 36 -18.52 -10.09 -4.21
N ALA A 37 -19.49 -9.89 -3.31
CA ALA A 37 -19.31 -9.12 -2.09
C ALA A 37 -18.31 -9.87 -1.20
N VAL A 38 -17.03 -9.50 -1.27
CA VAL A 38 -16.04 -9.90 -0.26
C VAL A 38 -16.39 -9.20 1.05
N ASP A 39 -16.08 -9.88 2.15
CA ASP A 39 -16.37 -9.45 3.50
C ASP A 39 -15.87 -8.02 3.78
N GLU A 40 -16.78 -7.06 3.74
CA GLU A 40 -16.52 -5.65 4.06
C GLU A 40 -16.49 -5.40 5.58
N THR A 41 -16.58 -6.46 6.40
CA THR A 41 -16.61 -6.33 7.84
C THR A 41 -15.22 -5.90 8.33
N PRO A 42 -15.08 -4.73 8.97
CA PRO A 42 -13.78 -4.27 9.43
C PRO A 42 -13.17 -5.22 10.46
N PRO A 43 -11.83 -5.32 10.52
CA PRO A 43 -11.16 -6.01 11.62
C PRO A 43 -11.39 -5.25 12.93
N THR A 44 -11.47 -6.01 14.03
CA THR A 44 -11.51 -5.44 15.36
C THR A 44 -10.12 -4.94 15.74
N VAL A 45 -10.01 -3.67 16.14
CA VAL A 45 -8.75 -3.06 16.57
C VAL A 45 -8.91 -2.52 17.99
N THR A 46 -7.97 -2.86 18.86
CA THR A 46 -7.87 -2.45 20.27
C THR A 46 -6.43 -2.08 20.59
N GLU A 47 -6.18 -1.43 21.73
CA GLU A 47 -4.82 -1.11 22.18
C GLU A 47 -3.90 -2.34 22.26
N THR A 48 -4.43 -3.51 22.62
CA THR A 48 -3.67 -4.75 22.78
C THR A 48 -3.62 -5.62 21.53
N SER A 49 -4.16 -5.14 20.41
CA SER A 49 -4.17 -5.89 19.16
C SER A 49 -2.75 -6.15 18.67
N ALA A 50 -2.46 -7.42 18.37
CA ALA A 50 -1.17 -7.89 17.90
C ALA A 50 -1.33 -8.69 16.60
N GLY A 51 -0.33 -8.62 15.72
CA GLY A 51 -0.34 -9.36 14.45
C GLY A 51 -1.11 -8.67 13.31
N LEU A 52 -1.67 -7.49 13.57
CA LEU A 52 -2.19 -6.60 12.52
C LEU A 52 -1.03 -5.84 11.86
N LEU A 53 -1.16 -5.53 10.57
CA LEU A 53 -0.25 -4.62 9.88
C LEU A 53 -0.88 -3.23 9.84
N LEU A 54 -0.31 -2.30 10.60
CA LEU A 54 -0.75 -0.93 10.75
C LEU A 54 0.11 -0.03 9.89
N THR A 55 -0.40 0.38 8.72
CA THR A 55 0.31 1.30 7.83
C THR A 55 -0.10 2.74 8.12
N TRP A 56 0.83 3.59 8.50
CA TRP A 56 0.59 5.00 8.80
C TRP A 56 1.45 5.89 7.90
N VAL A 57 1.05 7.16 7.78
CA VAL A 57 1.77 8.17 7.00
C VAL A 57 2.45 9.13 7.97
N ASP A 58 3.71 9.49 7.78
CA ASP A 58 4.40 10.51 8.59
C ASP A 58 4.13 11.94 8.09
N ASP A 59 4.73 12.95 8.71
CA ASP A 59 4.57 14.36 8.32
C ASP A 59 5.16 14.65 6.93
N LYS A 60 6.16 13.90 6.50
CA LYS A 60 6.78 14.02 5.17
C LYS A 60 5.99 13.30 4.09
N GLY A 61 4.94 12.57 4.45
CA GLY A 61 4.12 11.79 3.53
C GLY A 61 4.75 10.45 3.10
N GLU A 62 5.65 9.90 3.92
CA GLU A 62 6.20 8.56 3.79
C GLU A 62 5.32 7.55 4.55
N PHE A 63 5.25 6.32 4.02
CA PHE A 63 4.48 5.24 4.63
C PHE A 63 5.35 4.37 5.54
N HIS A 64 4.83 4.01 6.69
CA HIS A 64 5.49 3.18 7.70
C HIS A 64 4.56 2.05 8.12
N VAL A 65 5.11 0.89 8.49
CA VAL A 65 4.31 -0.29 8.89
C VAL A 65 4.72 -0.75 10.27
N GLU A 66 3.73 -0.85 11.17
CA GLU A 66 3.91 -1.33 12.55
C GLU A 66 3.03 -2.53 12.85
N GLN A 67 3.45 -3.36 13.79
CA GLN A 67 2.69 -4.55 14.23
C GLN A 67 1.93 -4.35 15.55
N LYS A 68 2.10 -3.18 16.17
CA LYS A 68 1.47 -2.82 17.45
C LYS A 68 0.91 -1.40 17.39
N VAL A 69 -0.23 -1.20 18.04
CA VAL A 69 -0.89 0.12 18.13
C VAL A 69 -0.02 1.14 18.87
N GLU A 70 0.67 0.71 19.93
CA GLU A 70 1.57 1.56 20.73
C GLU A 70 2.72 2.16 19.91
N SER A 71 3.16 1.48 18.84
CA SER A 71 4.26 1.92 17.97
C SER A 71 3.85 3.00 16.97
N VAL A 72 2.54 3.25 16.77
CA VAL A 72 2.07 4.31 15.88
C VAL A 72 2.18 5.68 16.56
N PRO A 73 2.95 6.64 16.01
CA PRO A 73 3.10 7.96 16.59
C PRO A 73 1.78 8.71 16.70
N ALA A 74 1.59 9.49 17.77
CA ALA A 74 0.33 10.22 18.02
C ALA A 74 -0.09 11.13 16.85
N THR A 75 0.88 11.72 16.14
CA THR A 75 0.67 12.57 14.95
C THR A 75 0.14 11.82 13.72
N ALA A 76 0.24 10.49 13.71
CA ALA A 76 -0.19 9.64 12.61
C ALA A 76 -1.45 8.81 12.91
N ARG A 77 -1.92 8.82 14.17
CA ARG A 77 -3.03 7.98 14.66
C ARG A 77 -4.41 8.27 14.05
N GLU A 78 -4.58 9.41 13.39
CA GLU A 78 -5.84 9.82 12.74
C GLU A 78 -6.26 8.90 11.60
N MET A 79 -5.31 8.48 10.77
CA MET A 79 -5.57 7.68 9.57
C MET A 79 -4.50 6.62 9.43
N VAL A 80 -4.83 5.42 9.91
CA VAL A 80 -3.95 4.26 9.86
C VAL A 80 -4.65 3.16 9.11
N ARG A 81 -4.04 2.65 8.04
CA ARG A 81 -4.56 1.46 7.36
C ARG A 81 -4.29 0.24 8.22
N VAL A 82 -5.33 -0.56 8.43
CA VAL A 82 -5.22 -1.85 9.11
C VAL A 82 -5.40 -2.99 8.12
N VAL A 83 -4.48 -3.94 8.17
CA VAL A 83 -4.58 -5.21 7.44
C VAL A 83 -4.45 -6.34 8.45
N ASP A 84 -5.46 -7.20 8.50
CA ASP A 84 -5.37 -8.48 9.20
C ASP A 84 -4.82 -9.52 8.21
N PRO A 85 -3.58 -10.02 8.38
CA PRO A 85 -2.98 -10.97 7.46
C PRO A 85 -3.69 -12.33 7.41
N SER A 86 -4.62 -12.59 8.34
CA SER A 86 -5.42 -13.82 8.39
C SER A 86 -6.75 -13.68 7.67
N ARG A 87 -7.11 -12.48 7.19
CA ARG A 87 -8.37 -12.18 6.51
C ARG A 87 -8.14 -11.76 5.06
N GLU A 88 -9.15 -11.95 4.23
CA GLU A 88 -9.16 -11.44 2.85
C GLU A 88 -9.27 -9.91 2.87
N GLU A 89 -8.51 -9.22 2.02
CA GLU A 89 -8.59 -7.77 1.90
C GLU A 89 -9.85 -7.34 1.13
N PRO A 90 -10.42 -6.16 1.44
CA PRO A 90 -11.58 -5.66 0.74
C PRO A 90 -11.24 -5.40 -0.75
N SER A 91 -12.11 -5.87 -1.63
CA SER A 91 -11.90 -5.79 -3.08
C SER A 91 -12.11 -4.38 -3.62
N GLY A 92 -11.69 -4.13 -4.87
CA GLY A 92 -11.99 -2.87 -5.55
C GLY A 92 -11.16 -1.68 -5.06
N GLY A 93 -9.99 -1.93 -4.47
CA GLY A 93 -9.10 -0.87 -3.99
C GLY A 93 -9.63 -0.14 -2.75
N ARG A 94 -10.54 -0.77 -2.01
CA ARG A 94 -10.97 -0.32 -0.68
C ARG A 94 -9.93 -0.72 0.36
N LEU A 95 -9.90 -0.02 1.47
CA LEU A 95 -9.00 -0.21 2.61
C LEU A 95 -9.80 -0.08 3.90
N PHE A 96 -9.33 -0.70 4.98
CA PHE A 96 -9.79 -0.39 6.32
C PHE A 96 -8.89 0.66 6.95
N LEU A 97 -9.46 1.80 7.36
CA LEU A 97 -8.76 2.85 8.10
C LEU A 97 -9.28 2.90 9.54
N VAL A 98 -8.36 2.91 10.49
CA VAL A 98 -8.64 3.04 11.92
C VAL A 98 -8.19 4.42 12.42
N ASP A 99 -9.03 5.06 13.24
CA ASP A 99 -8.66 6.24 14.02
C ASP A 99 -8.29 5.82 15.44
N LEU A 100 -6.97 5.77 15.71
CA LEU A 100 -6.39 5.34 16.98
C LEU A 100 -6.39 6.46 18.05
N ARG A 101 -7.03 7.61 17.77
CA ARG A 101 -7.16 8.72 18.73
C ARG A 101 -8.40 8.58 19.61
N ASN A 102 -9.40 7.84 19.14
CA ASN A 102 -10.70 7.74 19.80
C ASN A 102 -11.00 6.28 20.13
N SER A 103 -10.70 5.86 21.35
CA SER A 103 -11.17 4.57 21.84
C SER A 103 -12.67 4.68 22.18
N GLY A 104 -13.47 3.80 21.58
CA GLY A 104 -14.87 3.64 21.96
C GLY A 104 -14.99 3.17 23.42
N ALA A 105 -16.20 3.29 23.98
CA ALA A 105 -16.48 2.86 25.36
C ALA A 105 -16.09 1.39 25.63
N ASP A 106 -16.11 0.56 24.59
CA ASP A 106 -15.78 -0.87 24.64
C ASP A 106 -14.28 -1.16 24.41
N GLY A 107 -13.42 -0.13 24.34
CA GLY A 107 -11.97 -0.25 24.10
C GLY A 107 -11.59 -0.53 22.63
N HIS A 108 -12.58 -0.53 21.73
CA HIS A 108 -12.40 -0.70 20.29
C HIS A 108 -12.16 0.64 19.60
N TYR A 109 -11.23 0.66 18.66
CA TYR A 109 -11.04 1.80 17.78
C TYR A 109 -12.03 1.76 16.61
N PRO A 110 -12.59 2.92 16.20
CA PRO A 110 -13.48 2.99 15.05
C PRO A 110 -12.69 2.69 13.78
N VAL A 111 -13.17 1.69 13.04
CA VAL A 111 -12.62 1.30 11.73
C VAL A 111 -13.67 1.58 10.67
N ARG A 112 -13.25 2.23 9.58
CA ARG A 112 -14.11 2.53 8.43
C ARG A 112 -13.50 1.98 7.15
N VAL A 113 -14.38 1.67 6.20
CA VAL A 113 -13.98 1.40 4.82
C VAL A 113 -13.67 2.74 4.15
N ALA A 114 -12.53 2.82 3.49
CA ALA A 114 -12.07 3.99 2.75
C ALA A 114 -11.54 3.56 1.37
N SER A 115 -11.37 4.52 0.46
CA SER A 115 -10.70 4.24 -0.80
C SER A 115 -9.17 4.30 -0.64
N ARG A 116 -8.44 3.53 -1.45
CA ARG A 116 -6.98 3.66 -1.55
C ARG A 116 -6.54 5.08 -1.92
N GLU A 117 -7.27 5.72 -2.83
CA GLU A 117 -6.99 7.09 -3.26
C GLU A 117 -7.07 8.09 -2.10
N GLU A 118 -8.02 7.91 -1.18
CA GLU A 118 -8.14 8.77 0.00
C GLU A 118 -6.90 8.70 0.90
N PHE A 119 -6.39 7.49 1.14
CA PHE A 119 -5.17 7.29 1.93
C PHE A 119 -3.93 7.80 1.21
N GLU A 120 -3.84 7.63 -0.11
CA GLU A 120 -2.75 8.17 -0.94
C GLU A 120 -2.75 9.70 -0.98
N LYS A 121 -3.94 10.33 -1.02
CA LYS A 121 -4.08 11.80 -0.97
C LYS A 121 -3.48 12.38 0.31
N LEU A 122 -3.64 11.71 1.47
CA LEU A 122 -2.99 12.16 2.70
C LEU A 122 -1.48 12.26 2.54
N ALA A 123 -0.85 11.22 1.99
CA ALA A 123 0.58 11.18 1.76
C ALA A 123 1.05 12.25 0.75
N VAL A 124 0.29 12.47 -0.32
CA VAL A 124 0.56 13.55 -1.29
C VAL A 124 0.45 14.93 -0.65
N SER A 125 -0.62 15.18 0.12
CA SER A 125 -0.83 16.46 0.80
C SER A 125 0.28 16.78 1.80
N ARG A 126 0.72 15.77 2.57
CA ARG A 126 1.83 15.92 3.52
C ARG A 126 3.16 16.18 2.82
N ARG A 127 3.47 15.45 1.74
CA ARG A 127 4.64 15.76 0.87
C ARG A 127 4.62 17.20 0.37
N ALA A 128 3.47 17.66 -0.15
CA ALA A 128 3.34 19.01 -0.66
C ALA A 128 3.56 20.07 0.42
N ALA A 129 3.04 19.85 1.63
CA ALA A 129 3.23 20.75 2.77
C ALA A 129 4.69 20.83 3.25
N HIS A 130 5.47 19.76 3.04
CA HIS A 130 6.88 19.67 3.46
C HIS A 130 7.87 19.94 2.30
N GLY A 131 7.43 20.64 1.24
CA GLY A 131 8.29 21.08 0.13
C GLY A 131 8.61 20.01 -0.91
N GLY A 132 7.97 18.83 -0.81
CA GLY A 132 8.08 17.75 -1.78
C GLY A 132 7.22 18.01 -3.01
N VAL A 133 7.79 18.62 -4.05
CA VAL A 133 7.17 18.61 -5.38
C VAL A 133 7.58 17.31 -6.06
N LEU A 134 6.67 16.32 -6.07
CA LEU A 134 6.77 15.18 -6.99
C LEU A 134 5.46 15.07 -7.77
N SER A 135 5.62 14.95 -9.10
CA SER A 135 4.59 14.62 -10.08
C SER A 135 3.73 13.43 -9.64
N PRO A 136 2.49 13.27 -10.16
CA PRO A 136 1.65 12.13 -9.84
C PRO A 136 2.36 10.85 -10.30
N GLN A 137 2.89 10.08 -9.36
CA GLN A 137 3.38 8.74 -9.64
C GLN A 137 2.28 7.76 -9.24
N ALA A 138 1.83 7.02 -10.25
CA ALA A 138 0.83 5.97 -10.15
C ALA A 138 1.19 4.90 -9.12
N ALA A 139 0.15 4.20 -8.65
CA ALA A 139 0.13 3.02 -7.77
C ALA A 139 1.20 1.95 -8.10
N PRO A 140 1.48 1.00 -7.18
CA PRO A 140 2.76 0.36 -7.03
C PRO A 140 3.04 -0.59 -8.20
N THR A 141 3.95 -0.17 -9.07
CA THR A 141 4.86 -1.11 -9.72
C THR A 141 6.17 -0.88 -9.01
N GLY A 142 6.67 -1.88 -8.27
CA GLY A 142 7.95 -1.78 -7.57
C GLY A 142 8.97 -1.17 -8.52
N SER A 143 9.39 0.06 -8.22
CA SER A 143 10.32 0.77 -9.07
C SER A 143 11.61 -0.05 -9.10
N ALA A 144 12.16 -0.28 -10.29
CA ALA A 144 13.47 -0.93 -10.45
C ALA A 144 14.56 -0.28 -9.57
N ALA A 145 14.37 0.98 -9.16
CA ALA A 145 15.24 1.70 -8.24
C ALA A 145 15.14 1.25 -6.76
N GLU A 146 14.01 0.70 -6.31
CA GLU A 146 13.85 0.17 -4.94
C GLU A 146 14.33 -1.28 -4.85
N ALA A 147 14.11 -2.06 -5.92
CA ALA A 147 14.81 -3.31 -6.16
C ALA A 147 16.34 -3.08 -6.06
N ALA A 148 16.90 -2.08 -6.74
CA ALA A 148 18.34 -1.80 -6.76
C ALA A 148 18.97 -1.56 -5.38
N ARG A 149 18.21 -1.02 -4.42
CA ARG A 149 18.69 -0.68 -3.07
C ARG A 149 18.41 -1.75 -2.01
N SER A 150 17.59 -2.75 -2.32
CA SER A 150 17.28 -3.82 -1.38
C SER A 150 18.48 -4.77 -1.25
N PRO A 151 18.91 -5.13 -0.02
CA PRO A 151 20.00 -6.09 0.14
C PRO A 151 19.59 -7.47 -0.40
N VAL A 152 20.57 -8.23 -0.90
CA VAL A 152 20.34 -9.64 -1.22
C VAL A 152 20.11 -10.41 0.07
N VAL A 153 19.09 -11.25 0.15
CA VAL A 153 18.79 -12.06 1.35
C VAL A 153 18.80 -13.53 1.00
N ILE A 154 19.49 -14.34 1.81
CA ILE A 154 19.51 -15.80 1.71
C ILE A 154 18.75 -16.36 2.90
N TYR A 155 17.59 -16.95 2.65
CA TYR A 155 16.85 -17.73 3.64
C TYR A 155 17.33 -19.18 3.56
N GLY A 156 17.83 -19.70 4.66
CA GLY A 156 18.42 -21.02 4.72
C GLY A 156 18.44 -21.59 6.13
N ALA A 157 19.30 -22.58 6.35
CA ALA A 157 19.59 -23.13 7.66
C ALA A 157 21.09 -23.40 7.76
N SER A 158 21.64 -23.40 8.97
CA SER A 158 23.08 -23.65 9.23
C SER A 158 23.64 -24.95 8.62
N TRP A 159 22.81 -25.98 8.43
CA TRP A 159 23.22 -27.27 7.85
C TRP A 159 23.06 -27.33 6.32
N CYS A 160 22.52 -26.29 5.69
CA CYS A 160 22.17 -26.27 4.27
C CYS A 160 23.41 -26.05 3.38
N GLY A 161 23.96 -27.15 2.84
CA GLY A 161 25.08 -27.10 1.89
C GLY A 161 24.88 -26.14 0.69
N PRO A 162 23.74 -26.15 0.00
CA PRO A 162 23.48 -25.21 -1.10
C PRO A 162 23.37 -23.75 -0.65
N CYS A 163 22.97 -23.48 0.60
CA CYS A 163 22.94 -22.12 1.15
C CYS A 163 24.37 -21.57 1.30
N HIS A 164 25.30 -22.39 1.78
CA HIS A 164 26.73 -22.01 1.84
C HIS A 164 27.33 -21.76 0.45
N GLN A 165 26.92 -22.52 -0.57
CA GLN A 165 27.35 -22.28 -1.95
C GLN A 165 26.88 -20.91 -2.46
N ALA A 166 25.62 -20.55 -2.20
CA ALA A 166 25.07 -19.23 -2.52
C ALA A 166 25.85 -18.11 -1.82
N GLN A 167 26.13 -18.24 -0.52
CA GLN A 167 26.94 -17.26 0.21
C GLN A 167 28.34 -17.10 -0.38
N ALA A 168 29.02 -18.21 -0.67
CA ALA A 168 30.35 -18.18 -1.28
C ALA A 168 30.31 -17.49 -2.65
N PHE A 169 29.26 -17.72 -3.44
CA PHE A 169 29.06 -17.06 -4.72
C PHE A 169 28.95 -15.53 -4.57
N PHE A 170 28.08 -15.04 -3.68
CA PHE A 170 27.93 -13.60 -3.46
C PHE A 170 29.20 -12.95 -2.90
N LYS A 171 29.93 -13.63 -1.99
CA LYS A 171 31.25 -13.19 -1.51
C LYS A 171 32.24 -13.02 -2.66
N ARG A 172 32.34 -14.00 -3.57
CA ARG A 172 33.24 -13.92 -4.75
C ARG A 172 32.87 -12.78 -5.70
N LYS A 173 31.57 -12.48 -5.85
CA LYS A 173 31.07 -11.38 -6.68
C LYS A 173 31.13 -10.01 -6.01
N GLY A 174 31.52 -9.93 -4.73
CA GLY A 174 31.54 -8.67 -3.98
C GLY A 174 30.14 -8.09 -3.71
N VAL A 175 29.10 -8.94 -3.70
CA VAL A 175 27.72 -8.54 -3.46
C VAL A 175 27.41 -8.68 -1.97
N ALA A 176 26.97 -7.60 -1.33
CA ALA A 176 26.51 -7.64 0.05
C ALA A 176 25.20 -8.43 0.16
N PHE A 177 25.13 -9.33 1.14
CA PHE A 177 23.96 -10.13 1.43
C PHE A 177 23.73 -10.30 2.93
N VAL A 178 22.49 -10.61 3.29
CA VAL A 178 22.07 -10.97 4.64
C VAL A 178 21.67 -12.44 4.64
N GLU A 179 22.18 -13.20 5.60
CA GLU A 179 21.72 -14.56 5.84
C GLU A 179 20.65 -14.56 6.93
N LYS A 180 19.59 -15.34 6.73
CA LYS A 180 18.54 -15.57 7.72
C LYS A 180 18.29 -17.06 7.86
N ASP A 181 18.55 -17.58 9.07
CA ASP A 181 18.27 -18.97 9.41
C ASP A 181 16.78 -19.13 9.74
N ILE A 182 16.04 -19.89 8.94
CA ILE A 182 14.59 -20.07 9.09
C ILE A 182 14.20 -21.08 10.18
N GLU A 183 15.16 -21.84 10.71
CA GLU A 183 14.93 -22.77 11.82
C GLU A 183 15.13 -22.06 13.17
N GLN A 184 16.09 -21.14 13.23
CA GLN A 184 16.40 -20.36 14.43
C GLN A 184 15.57 -19.07 14.53
N ASP A 185 15.22 -18.45 13.41
CA ASP A 185 14.42 -17.22 13.36
C ASP A 185 13.04 -17.49 12.73
N SER A 186 12.03 -17.57 13.61
CA SER A 186 10.64 -17.72 13.18
C SER A 186 10.15 -16.55 12.31
N GLY A 187 10.68 -15.34 12.51
CA GLY A 187 10.42 -14.16 11.70
C GLY A 187 10.96 -14.32 10.28
N ALA A 188 12.20 -14.78 10.14
CA ALA A 188 12.79 -15.12 8.84
C ALA A 188 11.96 -16.17 8.09
N ALA A 189 11.49 -17.20 8.80
CA ALA A 189 10.66 -18.25 8.22
C ALA A 189 9.30 -17.72 7.72
N ARG A 190 8.69 -16.76 8.42
CA ARG A 190 7.44 -16.10 7.99
C ARG A 190 7.70 -15.19 6.79
N GLU A 191 8.76 -14.39 6.84
CA GLU A 191 9.15 -13.50 5.76
C GLU A 191 9.42 -14.26 4.45
N MET A 192 10.18 -15.36 4.52
CA MET A 192 10.43 -16.26 3.39
C MET A 192 9.11 -16.78 2.79
N ARG A 193 8.19 -17.28 3.62
CA ARG A 193 6.89 -17.79 3.17
C ARG A 193 6.06 -16.70 2.50
N ALA A 194 6.02 -15.50 3.08
CA ALA A 194 5.30 -14.37 2.49
C ALA A 194 5.88 -14.00 1.12
N LYS A 195 7.20 -13.98 0.97
CA LYS A 195 7.87 -13.70 -0.30
C LYS A 195 7.59 -14.78 -1.37
N LEU A 196 7.61 -16.05 -0.99
CA LEU A 196 7.22 -17.15 -1.88
C LEU A 196 5.76 -17.04 -2.34
N SER A 197 4.83 -16.76 -1.42
CA SER A 197 3.41 -16.60 -1.74
C SER A 197 3.16 -15.45 -2.73
N LYS A 198 3.90 -14.34 -2.62
CA LYS A 198 3.80 -13.20 -3.55
C LYS A 198 4.13 -13.57 -5.00
N VAL A 199 5.03 -14.54 -5.19
CA VAL A 199 5.40 -15.06 -6.53
C VAL A 199 4.63 -16.32 -6.91
N GLY A 200 3.53 -16.63 -6.19
CA GLY A 200 2.68 -17.78 -6.46
C GLY A 200 3.29 -19.14 -6.11
N MET A 201 4.43 -19.16 -5.40
CA MET A 201 5.09 -20.39 -4.98
C MET A 201 4.67 -20.77 -3.55
N ARG A 202 4.36 -22.05 -3.33
CA ARG A 202 4.01 -22.59 -2.00
C ARG A 202 5.05 -23.63 -1.61
N GLY A 203 5.83 -23.32 -0.59
CA GLY A 203 7.00 -24.13 -0.24
C GLY A 203 8.14 -23.95 -1.23
N GLY A 204 9.34 -24.32 -0.80
CA GLY A 204 10.56 -24.24 -1.59
C GLY A 204 11.70 -24.94 -0.86
N SER A 205 12.58 -25.59 -1.61
CA SER A 205 13.84 -26.11 -1.06
C SER A 205 14.73 -24.94 -0.70
N ILE A 206 15.30 -24.94 0.51
CA ILE A 206 16.33 -23.98 0.88
C ILE A 206 17.59 -24.19 0.01
N PRO A 207 18.29 -23.12 -0.41
CA PRO A 207 18.04 -21.72 -0.08
C PRO A 207 16.88 -21.10 -0.86
N VAL A 208 16.14 -20.17 -0.23
CA VAL A 208 15.35 -19.17 -0.96
C VAL A 208 16.17 -17.90 -0.99
N ILE A 209 16.39 -17.32 -2.17
CA ILE A 209 17.25 -16.16 -2.36
C ILE A 209 16.39 -15.01 -2.88
N ASP A 210 16.31 -13.94 -2.10
CA ASP A 210 15.76 -12.67 -2.56
C ASP A 210 16.90 -11.82 -3.11
N VAL A 211 16.97 -11.74 -4.43
CA VAL A 211 17.87 -10.83 -5.13
C VAL A 211 17.08 -9.57 -5.45
N ARG A 212 17.14 -8.57 -4.56
CA ARG A 212 16.63 -7.22 -4.87
C ARG A 212 15.13 -7.22 -5.26
N GLY A 213 14.31 -8.00 -4.56
CA GLY A 213 12.89 -8.18 -4.85
C GLY A 213 12.58 -9.32 -5.83
N LYS A 214 13.59 -9.93 -6.45
CA LYS A 214 13.43 -11.12 -7.30
C LYS A 214 13.69 -12.38 -6.48
N ILE A 215 12.64 -13.18 -6.29
CA ILE A 215 12.70 -14.43 -5.53
C ILE A 215 13.18 -15.58 -6.41
N LEU A 216 14.24 -16.25 -5.96
CA LEU A 216 14.79 -17.46 -6.53
C LEU A 216 14.72 -18.58 -5.49
N VAL A 217 14.43 -19.81 -5.93
CA VAL A 217 14.41 -20.99 -5.06
C VAL A 217 15.53 -21.93 -5.53
N GLY A 218 16.34 -22.38 -4.58
CA GLY A 218 17.57 -23.12 -4.83
C GLY A 218 18.76 -22.24 -5.21
N PHE A 219 19.91 -22.89 -5.38
CA PHE A 219 21.14 -22.26 -5.86
C PHE A 219 21.34 -22.59 -7.34
N ASP A 220 21.24 -21.56 -8.19
CA ASP A 220 21.55 -21.62 -9.62
C ASP A 220 22.34 -20.35 -9.97
N GLU A 221 23.64 -20.50 -10.28
CA GLU A 221 24.53 -19.36 -10.55
C GLU A 221 24.03 -18.51 -11.71
N GLY A 222 23.57 -19.13 -12.80
CA GLY A 222 23.10 -18.39 -13.98
C GLY A 222 21.81 -17.61 -13.70
N ALA A 223 20.89 -18.17 -12.92
CA ALA A 223 19.66 -17.49 -12.51
C ALA A 223 19.96 -16.29 -11.60
N ILE A 224 20.92 -16.45 -10.68
CA ILE A 224 21.38 -15.38 -9.79
C ILE A 224 22.07 -14.27 -10.60
N GLU A 225 22.95 -14.58 -11.54
CA GLU A 225 23.61 -13.57 -12.38
C GLU A 225 22.61 -12.77 -13.21
N ARG A 226 21.65 -13.46 -13.84
CA ARG A 226 20.57 -12.77 -14.55
C ARG A 226 19.74 -11.89 -13.62
N ALA A 227 19.50 -12.32 -12.39
CA ALA A 227 18.80 -11.51 -11.40
C ALA A 227 19.59 -10.27 -10.99
N LEU A 228 20.91 -10.38 -10.82
CA LEU A 228 21.78 -9.24 -10.50
C LEU A 228 21.91 -8.25 -11.66
N ALA A 229 21.92 -8.74 -12.91
CA ALA A 229 22.09 -7.91 -14.11
C ALA A 229 20.87 -7.05 -14.47
N VAL A 230 19.66 -7.47 -14.09
CA VAL A 230 18.39 -6.79 -14.43
C VAL A 230 18.15 -5.54 -13.58
N VAL A 231 18.94 -5.33 -12.51
CA VAL A 231 18.72 -4.27 -11.53
C VAL A 231 19.81 -3.18 -11.60
N ASN A 232 20.37 -2.96 -12.79
CA ASN A 232 21.37 -1.94 -13.09
C ASN A 232 20.89 -0.97 -14.17
#